data_AF-A0AAJ1MLE8-F1
#
_entry.id   AF-A0AAJ1MLE8-F1
#
_cell.length_a   1.000
_cell.length_b   1.000
_cell.length_c   1.000
_cell.angle_alpha   90.00
_cell.angle_beta   90.00
_cell.angle_gamma   90.00
#
_symmetry.space_group_name_H-M   'P 1'
#
loop_
_entity.id
_entity.type
_entity.pdbx_description
1 polymer ?
#
loop_
_entity_poly.entity_id
_entity_poly.type
_entity_poly.pdbx_seq_one_letter_code
_entity_poly.pdbx_strand_id
1 'polypeptide(L)'
;MEAKDFELQYMQLPNGERLVSWHRHDYKTFEAGSDFYMIDGGQVDYIRYSQPEDWDGLRKERLEDCFNWVREEFTWTKRYDKDMNLLEKPVTAKLKDLALDHLLALVKYKEGSYMEHLFQMEINYRVENADKE
;
A
#
# COMPACT_ATOMS: atom_id res chain seq x y z
N MET A 1 -19.83 10.17 -7.27
CA MET A 1 -19.03 8.95 -7.42
C MET A 1 -19.36 8.10 -6.21
N GLU A 2 -19.99 6.93 -6.39
CA GLU A 2 -20.24 6.03 -5.26
C GLU A 2 -18.89 5.67 -4.64
N ALA A 3 -18.75 5.80 -3.32
CA ALA A 3 -17.56 5.37 -2.63
C ALA A 3 -17.46 3.85 -2.83
N LYS A 4 -16.49 3.40 -3.63
CA LYS A 4 -16.10 1.99 -3.60
C LYS A 4 -15.46 1.75 -2.25
N ASP A 5 -16.10 0.92 -1.43
CA ASP A 5 -15.49 0.40 -0.22
C ASP A 5 -14.31 -0.50 -0.62
N PHE A 6 -13.10 0.05 -0.54
CA PHE A 6 -11.88 -0.72 -0.72
C PHE A 6 -11.47 -1.33 0.61
N GLU A 7 -11.14 -2.61 0.56
CA GLU A 7 -10.62 -3.34 1.71
C GLU A 7 -9.14 -3.68 1.46
N LEU A 8 -8.37 -3.66 2.53
CA LEU A 8 -6.97 -4.04 2.57
C LEU A 8 -6.85 -5.38 3.31
N GLN A 9 -6.36 -6.38 2.60
CA GLN A 9 -5.97 -7.67 3.13
C GLN A 9 -4.46 -7.69 3.41
N TYR A 10 -4.11 -8.16 4.60
CA TYR A 10 -2.74 -8.29 5.05
C TYR A 10 -2.61 -9.48 6.00
N MET A 11 -1.38 -9.91 6.24
CA MET A 11 -1.09 -10.92 7.26
C MET A 11 -0.46 -10.25 8.48
N GLN A 12 -1.14 -10.38 9.62
CA GLN A 12 -0.61 -10.03 10.93
C GLN A 12 0.39 -11.11 11.36
N LEU A 13 1.62 -10.69 11.60
CA LEU A 13 2.72 -11.57 12.02
C LEU A 13 2.79 -11.67 13.56
N PRO A 14 3.40 -12.74 14.11
CA PRO A 14 3.53 -12.92 15.57
C PRO A 14 4.31 -11.82 16.30
N ASN A 15 5.23 -11.16 15.59
CA ASN A 15 6.01 -10.03 16.13
C ASN A 15 5.23 -8.70 16.13
N GLY A 16 3.96 -8.70 15.68
CA GLY A 16 3.13 -7.50 15.57
C GLY A 16 3.26 -6.75 14.24
N GLU A 17 4.18 -7.13 13.35
CA GLU A 17 4.32 -6.53 12.03
C GLU A 17 3.22 -6.99 11.06
N ARG A 18 3.05 -6.24 9.96
CA ARG A 18 2.11 -6.57 8.89
C ARG A 18 2.86 -6.93 7.62
N LEU A 19 2.54 -8.09 7.06
CA LEU A 19 2.98 -8.47 5.73
C LEU A 19 1.88 -8.07 4.74
N VAL A 20 2.17 -7.08 3.89
CA VAL A 20 1.20 -6.51 2.96
C VAL A 20 1.67 -6.68 1.52
N SER A 21 0.80 -7.23 0.67
CA SER A 21 1.01 -7.30 -0.78
C SER A 21 0.22 -6.18 -1.44
N TRP A 22 0.90 -5.19 -2.00
CA TRP A 22 0.24 -3.98 -2.50
C TRP A 22 -0.21 -4.13 -3.96
N HIS A 23 0.49 -4.95 -4.75
CA HIS A 23 0.22 -5.12 -6.19
C HIS A 23 -0.22 -6.55 -6.53
N ARG A 24 -0.81 -6.74 -7.72
CA ARG A 24 -1.38 -8.03 -8.18
C ARG A 24 -0.38 -9.19 -8.22
N HIS A 25 0.92 -8.93 -8.19
CA HIS A 25 2.00 -9.91 -8.11
C HIS A 25 3.12 -9.35 -7.23
N ASP A 26 2.83 -9.15 -5.94
CA ASP A 26 3.74 -8.56 -4.96
C ASP A 26 4.02 -9.57 -3.84
N TYR A 27 4.64 -10.67 -4.21
CA TYR A 27 5.04 -11.74 -3.31
C TYR A 27 5.92 -11.22 -2.17
N LYS A 28 5.43 -11.35 -0.94
CA LYS A 28 6.15 -11.05 0.29
C LYS A 28 6.26 -12.29 1.15
N THR A 29 7.37 -12.40 1.87
CA THR A 29 7.61 -13.46 2.84
C THR A 29 8.16 -12.92 4.15
N PHE A 30 7.95 -13.69 5.21
CA PHE A 30 8.55 -13.48 6.50
C PHE A 30 8.90 -14.84 7.11
N GLU A 31 10.09 -14.96 7.70
CA GLU A 31 10.57 -16.18 8.32
C GLU A 31 10.84 -15.92 9.81
N ALA A 32 10.33 -16.80 10.67
CA ALA A 32 10.53 -16.74 12.12
C ALA A 32 10.91 -18.12 12.64
N GLY A 33 12.22 -18.40 12.74
CA GLY A 33 12.69 -19.72 13.13
C GLY A 33 12.36 -20.78 12.08
N SER A 34 11.52 -21.76 12.42
CA SER A 34 11.00 -22.76 11.48
C SER A 34 9.76 -22.32 10.72
N ASP A 35 9.15 -21.22 11.13
CA ASP A 35 7.86 -20.78 10.62
C ASP A 35 8.03 -19.90 9.38
N PHE A 36 7.17 -20.14 8.40
CA PHE A 36 7.18 -19.45 7.13
C PHE A 36 5.82 -18.80 6.86
N TYR A 37 5.85 -17.52 6.52
CA TYR A 37 4.70 -16.70 6.22
C TYR A 37 4.85 -16.13 4.82
N MET A 38 3.76 -16.11 4.07
CA MET A 38 3.74 -15.60 2.71
C MET A 38 2.41 -14.96 2.40
N ILE A 39 2.45 -13.85 1.65
CA ILE A 39 1.28 -13.24 1.02
C ILE A 39 1.67 -12.79 -0.39
N ASP A 40 0.81 -13.03 -1.37
CA ASP A 40 0.97 -12.58 -2.75
C ASP A 40 -0.40 -12.22 -3.32
N GLY A 41 -0.51 -11.03 -3.87
CA GLY A 41 -1.65 -10.62 -4.67
C GLY A 41 -2.24 -9.25 -4.35
N GLY A 42 -3.10 -8.80 -5.24
CA GLY A 42 -3.65 -7.45 -5.23
C GLY A 42 -4.95 -7.36 -4.42
N GLN A 43 -5.22 -6.17 -3.91
CA GLN A 43 -6.30 -5.88 -2.97
C GLN A 43 -7.73 -5.99 -3.53
N VAL A 44 -7.91 -6.44 -4.79
CA VAL A 44 -9.20 -6.40 -5.48
C VAL A 44 -9.64 -7.76 -6.02
N ASP A 45 -8.72 -8.58 -6.54
CA ASP A 45 -9.08 -9.75 -7.35
C ASP A 45 -8.28 -11.02 -7.05
N TYR A 46 -7.17 -10.94 -6.31
CA TYR A 46 -6.26 -12.06 -6.14
C TYR A 46 -5.49 -11.96 -4.82
N ILE A 47 -5.60 -12.97 -3.97
CA ILE A 47 -4.73 -13.15 -2.81
C ILE A 47 -4.38 -14.63 -2.65
N ARG A 48 -3.10 -14.91 -2.43
CA ARG A 48 -2.55 -16.19 -1.99
C ARG A 48 -1.78 -15.94 -0.71
N TYR A 49 -1.89 -16.87 0.23
CA TYR A 49 -1.16 -16.79 1.48
C TYR A 49 -0.78 -18.17 1.99
N SER A 50 0.21 -18.22 2.87
CA SER A 50 0.67 -19.40 3.58
C SER A 50 1.13 -18.94 4.96
N GLN A 51 0.76 -19.70 5.98
CA GLN A 51 1.07 -19.44 7.39
C GLN A 51 1.13 -20.80 8.11
N PRO A 52 1.78 -20.89 9.29
CA PRO A 52 1.73 -22.07 10.15
C PRO A 52 0.29 -22.47 10.51
N GLU A 53 0.05 -23.77 10.71
CA GLU A 53 -1.30 -24.30 10.98
C GLU A 53 -1.92 -23.78 12.28
N ASP A 54 -1.09 -23.45 13.28
CA ASP A 54 -1.49 -22.92 14.58
C ASP A 54 -1.59 -21.38 14.62
N TRP A 55 -1.42 -20.72 13.47
CA TRP A 55 -1.53 -19.27 13.34
C TRP A 55 -2.67 -18.87 12.40
N ASP A 56 -3.54 -17.97 12.86
CA ASP A 56 -4.50 -17.28 11.99
C ASP A 56 -4.18 -15.78 11.91
N GLY A 57 -3.34 -15.42 10.94
CA GLY A 57 -2.82 -14.08 10.75
C GLY A 57 -3.56 -13.26 9.69
N LEU A 58 -4.38 -13.87 8.83
CA LEU A 58 -5.00 -13.14 7.73
C LEU A 58 -6.04 -12.15 8.28
N ARG A 59 -5.90 -10.88 7.89
CA ARG A 59 -6.80 -9.79 8.28
C ARG A 59 -7.33 -9.09 7.05
N LYS A 60 -8.47 -8.43 7.23
CA LYS A 60 -9.12 -7.60 6.22
C LYS A 60 -9.72 -6.40 6.93
N GLU A 61 -9.43 -5.21 6.44
CA GLU A 61 -9.83 -3.94 7.06
C GLU A 61 -10.24 -2.95 5.98
N ARG A 62 -11.20 -2.05 6.25
CA ARG A 62 -11.53 -0.99 5.29
C ARG A 62 -10.33 -0.06 5.15
N LEU A 63 -10.02 0.36 3.92
CA LEU A 63 -8.86 1.19 3.65
C LEU A 63 -8.91 2.52 4.42
N GLU A 64 -10.11 3.07 4.64
CA GLU A 64 -10.35 4.29 5.43
C GLU A 64 -9.94 4.13 6.89
N ASP A 65 -10.29 3.00 7.50
CA ASP A 65 -10.05 2.72 8.93
C ASP A 65 -8.55 2.50 9.18
N CYS A 66 -7.87 1.92 8.20
CA CYS A 66 -6.47 1.51 8.28
C CYS A 66 -5.50 2.55 7.68
N PHE A 67 -6.03 3.65 7.12
CA PHE A 67 -5.27 4.57 6.27
C PHE A 67 -4.04 5.16 6.96
N ASN A 68 -4.12 5.48 8.25
CA ASN A 68 -3.02 6.10 8.99
C ASN A 68 -1.73 5.27 8.94
N TRP A 69 -1.80 3.94 9.14
CA TRP A 69 -0.61 3.10 9.07
C TRP A 69 -0.23 2.78 7.62
N VAL A 70 -1.20 2.69 6.71
CA VAL A 70 -0.94 2.49 5.29
C VAL A 70 -0.06 3.61 4.74
N ARG A 71 -0.30 4.86 5.16
CA ARG A 71 0.53 6.01 4.80
C ARG A 71 2.00 5.88 5.21
N GLU A 72 2.25 5.16 6.29
CA GLU A 72 3.57 4.95 6.89
C GLU A 72 4.31 3.72 6.33
N GLU A 73 3.59 2.77 5.74
CA GLU A 73 4.15 1.48 5.30
C GLU A 73 4.14 1.29 3.79
N PHE A 74 3.15 1.83 3.08
CA PHE A 74 3.13 1.77 1.63
C PHE A 74 4.30 2.59 1.07
N THR A 75 5.07 1.97 0.18
CA THR A 75 6.16 2.64 -0.52
C THR A 75 5.96 2.63 -2.02
N TRP A 76 6.29 3.75 -2.67
CA TRP A 76 6.33 3.86 -4.12
C TRP A 76 7.76 4.13 -4.59
N THR A 77 8.18 3.43 -5.64
CA THR A 77 9.49 3.62 -6.26
C THR A 77 9.35 4.32 -7.59
N LYS A 78 10.06 5.44 -7.76
CA LYS A 78 10.18 6.16 -9.03
C LYS A 78 11.57 6.00 -9.65
N ARG A 79 11.60 5.95 -10.99
CA ARG A 79 12.82 5.88 -11.81
C ARG A 79 13.04 7.10 -12.68
N TYR A 80 12.05 7.97 -12.78
CA TYR A 80 12.09 9.18 -13.58
C TYR A 80 11.75 10.39 -12.71
N ASP A 81 12.34 11.53 -13.02
CA ASP A 81 11.90 12.82 -12.49
C ASP A 81 10.66 13.34 -13.24
N LYS A 82 10.20 14.54 -12.88
CA LYS A 82 9.04 15.20 -13.48
C LYS A 82 9.26 15.61 -14.95
N ASP A 83 10.51 15.70 -15.38
CA ASP A 83 10.93 16.10 -16.73
C ASP A 83 11.25 14.87 -17.59
N MET A 84 10.89 13.67 -17.11
CA MET A 84 11.11 12.37 -17.76
C MET A 84 12.57 11.97 -17.93
N ASN A 85 13.49 12.56 -17.16
CA ASN A 85 14.88 12.09 -17.11
C ASN A 85 14.99 10.87 -16.22
N LEU A 86 15.80 9.90 -16.65
CA LEU A 86 16.11 8.72 -15.85
C LEU A 86 16.96 9.15 -14.64
N LEU A 87 16.53 8.77 -13.44
CA LEU A 87 17.28 8.98 -12.21
C LEU A 87 18.49 8.04 -12.16
N GLU A 88 19.62 8.51 -11.62
CA GLU A 88 20.83 7.69 -11.43
C GLU A 88 20.52 6.41 -10.64
N LYS A 89 19.63 6.52 -9.65
CA LYS A 89 19.15 5.40 -8.84
C LYS A 89 17.63 5.52 -8.65
N PRO A 90 16.90 4.40 -8.53
CA PRO A 90 15.50 4.45 -8.12
C PRO A 90 15.37 5.14 -6.77
N VAL A 91 14.33 5.94 -6.60
CA VAL A 91 13.99 6.59 -5.33
C VAL A 91 12.70 5.97 -4.81
N THR A 92 12.76 5.43 -3.61
CA THR A 92 11.61 4.86 -2.90
C THR A 92 11.20 5.80 -1.77
N ALA A 93 9.90 6.11 -1.69
CA ALA A 93 9.34 6.97 -0.66
C ALA A 93 8.04 6.38 -0.13
N LYS A 94 7.71 6.67 1.13
CA LYS A 94 6.41 6.32 1.72
C LYS A 94 5.30 7.14 1.07
N LEU A 95 4.06 6.67 1.13
CA LEU A 95 2.89 7.40 0.62
C LEU A 95 2.84 8.84 1.16
N LYS A 96 3.00 8.99 2.48
CA LYS A 96 2.97 10.30 3.15
C LYS A 96 4.11 11.24 2.71
N ASP A 97 5.20 10.69 2.20
CA ASP A 97 6.40 11.44 1.82
C ASP A 97 6.41 11.79 0.32
N LEU A 98 5.42 11.31 -0.45
CA LEU A 98 5.30 11.67 -1.86
C LEU A 98 4.95 13.16 -2.02
N ALA A 99 5.59 13.81 -2.98
CA ALA A 99 5.26 15.19 -3.35
C ALA A 99 3.84 15.25 -3.97
N LEU A 100 3.14 16.37 -3.75
CA LEU A 100 1.75 16.52 -4.19
C LEU A 100 1.60 16.44 -5.71
N ASP A 101 2.50 17.06 -6.46
CA ASP A 101 2.54 16.98 -7.93
C ASP A 101 2.72 15.55 -8.43
N HIS A 102 3.54 14.75 -7.74
CA HIS A 102 3.73 13.35 -8.03
C HIS A 102 2.47 12.52 -7.73
N LEU A 103 1.82 12.75 -6.58
CA LEU A 103 0.55 12.10 -6.24
C LEU A 103 -0.52 12.35 -7.31
N LEU A 104 -0.69 13.60 -7.75
CA LEU A 104 -1.64 13.96 -8.81
C LEU A 104 -1.34 13.24 -10.13
N ALA A 105 -0.06 13.14 -10.50
CA ALA A 105 0.35 12.38 -11.68
C ALA A 105 0.06 10.87 -11.52
N LEU A 106 0.25 10.31 -10.33
CA LEU A 106 -0.01 8.90 -10.04
C LEU A 106 -1.49 8.56 -10.05
N VAL A 107 -2.37 9.42 -9.53
CA VAL A 107 -3.84 9.26 -9.64
C VAL A 107 -4.24 9.09 -11.10
N LYS A 108 -3.78 10.00 -11.98
CA LYS A 108 -4.05 9.91 -13.42
C LYS A 108 -3.45 8.66 -14.06
N TYR A 109 -2.23 8.29 -13.69
CA TYR A 109 -1.57 7.10 -14.24
C TYR A 109 -2.24 5.78 -13.82
N LYS A 110 -2.89 5.77 -12.65
CA LYS A 110 -3.51 4.60 -12.04
C LYS A 110 -5.03 4.58 -12.12
N GLU A 111 -5.61 5.42 -12.98
CA GLU A 111 -7.06 5.56 -13.17
C GLU A 111 -7.77 4.20 -13.28
N GLY A 112 -8.85 4.05 -12.52
CA GLY A 112 -9.66 2.83 -12.39
C GLY A 112 -9.10 1.77 -11.44
N SER A 113 -7.93 1.97 -10.82
CA SER A 113 -7.29 0.97 -9.97
C SER A 113 -7.43 1.25 -8.47
N TYR A 114 -7.11 0.24 -7.64
CA TYR A 114 -6.95 0.40 -6.19
C TYR A 114 -5.91 1.49 -5.84
N MET A 115 -4.84 1.58 -6.63
CA MET A 115 -3.75 2.51 -6.39
C MET A 115 -4.19 3.96 -6.58
N GLU A 116 -5.05 4.24 -7.55
CA GLU A 116 -5.65 5.58 -7.70
C GLU A 116 -6.36 5.99 -6.41
N HIS A 117 -7.18 5.10 -5.83
CA HIS A 117 -7.92 5.39 -4.61
C HIS A 117 -6.99 5.63 -3.43
N LEU A 118 -5.95 4.80 -3.29
CA LEU A 118 -4.92 4.97 -2.27
C LEU A 118 -4.23 6.35 -2.36
N PHE A 119 -3.86 6.78 -3.57
CA PHE A 119 -3.24 8.10 -3.78
C PHE A 119 -4.23 9.25 -3.57
N GLN A 120 -5.49 9.08 -3.99
CA GLN A 120 -6.53 10.08 -3.78
C GLN A 120 -6.84 10.27 -2.29
N MET A 121 -6.84 9.20 -1.50
CA MET A 121 -7.00 9.27 -0.05
C MET A 121 -5.87 10.05 0.61
N GLU A 122 -4.62 9.94 0.14
CA GLU A 122 -3.51 10.74 0.66
C GLU A 122 -3.71 12.23 0.39
N ILE A 123 -4.15 12.58 -0.81
CA ILE A 123 -4.46 13.97 -1.17
C ILE A 123 -5.56 14.51 -0.25
N ASN A 124 -6.66 13.75 -0.09
CA ASN A 124 -7.79 14.17 0.73
C ASN A 124 -7.37 14.32 2.20
N TYR A 125 -6.61 13.37 2.74
CA TYR A 125 -6.07 13.44 4.10
C TYR A 125 -5.23 14.71 4.30
N ARG A 126 -4.38 15.07 3.34
CA ARG A 126 -3.58 16.31 3.43
C ARG A 126 -4.46 17.55 3.44
N VAL A 127 -5.49 17.60 2.61
CA VAL A 127 -6.43 18.73 2.58
C VAL A 127 -7.18 18.87 3.92
N GLU A 128 -7.74 17.77 4.43
CA GLU A 128 -8.50 17.76 5.69
C GLU A 128 -7.66 18.10 6.93
N ASN A 129 -6.34 17.95 6.85
CA ASN A 129 -5.42 18.25 7.95
C ASN A 129 -4.58 19.51 7.72
N ALA A 130 -4.54 20.07 6.51
CA ALA A 130 -3.92 21.37 6.23
C ALA A 130 -4.70 22.53 6.87
N ASP A 131 -6.01 22.37 7.07
CA ASP A 131 -6.87 23.33 7.76
C ASP A 131 -6.75 23.27 9.31
N LYS A 132 -5.83 22.45 9.85
CA LYS A 132 -5.64 22.24 11.30
C LYS A 132 -4.31 22.76 11.84
N GLU A 133 -3.51 23.44 11.01
CA GLU A 133 -2.28 24.17 11.39
C GLU A 133 -2.44 25.67 11.19
#